data_AF-A0A9P4JDA6-F1
#
_entry.id   AF-A0A9P4JDA6-F1
#
_cell.length_a   1.000
_cell.length_b   1.000
_cell.length_c   1.000
_cell.angle_alpha   90.00
_cell.angle_beta   90.00
_cell.angle_gamma   90.00
#
_symmetry.space_group_name_H-M   'P 1'
#
loop_
_entity.id
_entity.type
_entity.pdbx_description
1 polymer ?
#
loop_
_entity_poly.entity_id
_entity_poly.type
_entity_poly.pdbx_seq_one_letter_code
_entity_poly.pdbx_strand_id
1 'polypeptide(L)'
;MDAILTTRFSNLETALTTLIDSITTYNPSPQAAEALISADAALSSSLDLLSIHQANNARILSLRTSAERLESQVKENLMTLAELRHELLKTPATKFKTEDDYGEEGGERRRKVEVGELLRFAQNISRFTVPPTYREPLPKLDEPLLSPAPAPTSVDPSDAHFSGIRSTAATVASPAIIPPLEADFETKDKDKEQHEDAKFTDPTPQQSEWLRQLQESGNQWVPWPNNDRVRAGNLMQVQHLIDRGQDPKVALGPEQREREEEERKRTEAEEEERVTREQEELEREREQRLRGAAPAGGQRPVVQHQPAVFGGLDIYDPDDD
;
A
#
# COMPACT_ATOMS: atom_id res chain seq x y z
N MET A 1 -36.58 27.90 27.68
CA MET A 1 -36.67 26.71 28.55
C MET A 1 -36.78 27.13 30.01
N ASP A 2 -35.96 28.08 30.45
CA ASP A 2 -35.98 28.59 31.83
C ASP A 2 -37.36 29.07 32.29
N ALA A 3 -38.11 29.81 31.44
CA ALA A 3 -39.47 30.24 31.74
C ALA A 3 -40.47 29.08 31.97
N ILE A 4 -40.25 27.93 31.32
CA ILE A 4 -41.08 26.73 31.50
C ILE A 4 -40.72 26.06 32.82
N LEU A 5 -39.43 25.94 33.14
CA LEU A 5 -39.00 25.39 34.42
C LEU A 5 -39.46 26.24 35.60
N THR A 6 -39.30 27.57 35.53
CA THR A 6 -39.75 28.47 36.60
C THR A 6 -41.25 28.39 36.83
N THR A 7 -42.06 28.23 35.76
CA THR A 7 -43.51 28.02 35.91
C THR A 7 -43.85 26.63 36.47
N ARG A 8 -43.11 25.57 36.14
CA ARG A 8 -43.31 24.25 36.77
C ARG A 8 -42.91 24.26 38.24
N PHE A 9 -41.79 24.90 38.59
CA PHE A 9 -41.37 25.08 39.97
C PHE A 9 -42.37 25.92 40.78
N SER A 10 -42.90 27.01 40.22
CA SER A 10 -43.93 27.79 40.91
C SER A 10 -45.22 27.00 41.10
N ASN A 11 -45.59 26.15 40.15
CA ASN A 11 -46.78 25.28 40.27
C ASN A 11 -46.59 24.17 41.30
N LEU A 12 -45.38 23.63 41.44
CA LEU A 12 -45.05 22.67 42.50
C LEU A 12 -45.08 23.35 43.87
N GLU A 13 -44.50 24.56 43.97
CA GLU A 13 -44.52 25.35 45.20
C GLU A 13 -45.95 25.68 45.64
N THR A 14 -46.83 26.09 44.72
CA THR A 14 -48.24 26.33 45.05
C THR A 14 -49.01 25.06 45.41
N ALA A 15 -48.74 23.93 44.75
CA ALA A 15 -49.33 22.64 45.13
C ALA A 15 -48.84 22.17 46.51
N LEU A 16 -47.59 22.46 46.86
CA LEU A 16 -47.00 22.10 48.15
C LEU A 16 -47.54 22.99 49.27
N THR A 17 -47.63 24.31 49.07
CA THR A 17 -48.22 25.22 50.07
C THR A 17 -49.70 24.89 50.30
N THR A 18 -50.47 24.61 49.25
CA THR A 18 -51.87 24.20 49.40
C THR A 18 -52.04 22.87 50.14
N LEU A 19 -51.14 21.90 49.93
CA LEU A 19 -51.15 20.67 50.70
C LEU A 19 -50.81 20.91 52.18
N ILE A 20 -49.78 21.71 52.45
CA ILE A 20 -49.41 22.10 53.83
C ILE A 20 -50.58 22.81 54.51
N ASP A 21 -51.21 23.78 53.87
CA ASP A 21 -52.36 24.51 54.41
C ASP A 21 -53.55 23.57 54.71
N SER A 22 -53.77 22.55 53.87
CA SER A 22 -54.81 21.54 54.12
C SER A 22 -54.51 20.68 55.36
N ILE A 23 -53.23 20.36 55.60
CA ILE A 23 -52.78 19.58 56.75
C ILE A 23 -52.83 20.41 58.03
N THR A 24 -52.36 21.67 57.98
CA THR A 24 -52.34 22.57 59.14
C THR A 24 -53.74 23.00 59.57
N THR A 25 -54.68 23.10 58.63
CA THR A 25 -56.10 23.38 58.88
C THR A 25 -56.88 22.12 59.29
N TYR A 26 -56.21 20.97 59.46
CA TYR A 26 -56.81 19.68 59.80
C TYR A 26 -57.92 19.23 58.83
N ASN A 27 -57.84 19.66 57.57
CA ASN A 27 -58.75 19.26 56.49
C ASN A 27 -57.94 18.64 55.35
N PRO A 28 -57.41 17.42 55.52
CA PRO A 28 -56.56 16.80 54.52
C PRO A 28 -57.35 16.57 53.22
N SER A 29 -56.97 17.30 52.17
CA SER A 29 -57.62 17.17 50.86
C SER A 29 -56.83 16.20 49.96
N PRO A 30 -57.41 15.06 49.53
CA PRO A 30 -56.72 14.14 48.64
C PRO A 30 -56.42 14.79 47.28
N GLN A 31 -57.24 15.76 46.88
CA GLN A 31 -57.07 16.52 45.64
C GLN A 31 -55.79 17.38 45.63
N ALA A 32 -55.37 17.95 46.77
CA ALA A 32 -54.09 18.69 46.84
C ALA A 32 -52.88 17.74 46.70
N ALA A 33 -52.99 16.52 47.20
CA ALA A 33 -51.95 15.51 47.03
C ALA A 33 -51.84 15.05 45.56
N GLU A 34 -52.96 14.82 44.88
CA GLU A 34 -52.98 14.52 43.44
C GLU A 34 -52.42 15.68 42.60
N ALA A 35 -52.74 16.93 42.95
CA ALA A 35 -52.19 18.10 42.29
C ALA A 35 -50.66 18.17 42.43
N LEU A 36 -50.11 17.88 43.61
CA LEU A 36 -48.67 17.83 43.84
C LEU A 36 -47.99 16.74 43.00
N ILE A 37 -48.57 15.53 42.96
CA ILE A 37 -48.05 14.42 42.14
C ILE A 37 -48.05 14.80 40.66
N SER A 38 -49.11 15.45 40.18
CA SER A 38 -49.19 15.91 38.79
C SER A 38 -48.17 17.01 38.46
N ALA A 39 -47.92 17.93 39.40
CA ALA A 39 -46.94 19.00 39.25
C ALA A 39 -45.51 18.45 39.24
N ASP A 40 -45.22 17.46 40.08
CA ASP A 40 -43.93 16.76 40.14
C ASP A 40 -43.65 15.94 38.87
N ALA A 41 -44.65 15.20 38.36
CA ALA A 41 -44.54 14.50 37.09
C ALA A 41 -44.28 15.47 35.92
N ALA A 42 -44.96 16.62 35.91
CA ALA A 42 -44.73 17.66 34.93
C ALA A 42 -43.33 18.28 35.04
N LEU A 43 -42.82 18.51 36.25
CA LEU A 43 -41.46 18.99 36.49
C LEU A 43 -40.43 17.98 35.98
N SER A 44 -40.58 16.69 36.32
CA SER A 44 -39.70 15.61 35.87
C SER A 44 -39.61 15.55 34.34
N SER A 45 -40.75 15.59 33.66
CA SER A 45 -40.79 15.61 32.18
C SER A 45 -40.08 16.82 31.57
N SER A 46 -40.14 17.99 32.23
CA SER A 46 -39.46 19.19 31.77
C SER A 46 -37.94 19.14 31.99
N LEU A 47 -37.50 18.46 33.04
CA LEU A 47 -36.07 18.23 33.32
C LEU A 47 -35.49 17.23 32.32
N ASP A 48 -36.23 16.18 31.97
CA ASP A 48 -35.86 15.26 30.90
C ASP A 48 -35.71 16.00 29.56
N LEU A 49 -36.69 16.84 29.21
CA LEU A 49 -36.62 17.68 28.01
C LEU A 49 -35.41 18.62 28.02
N LEU A 50 -35.08 19.21 29.18
CA LEU A 50 -33.87 20.04 29.31
C LEU A 50 -32.61 19.23 28.99
N SER A 51 -32.47 18.02 29.54
CA SER A 51 -31.31 17.16 29.29
C SER A 51 -31.14 16.86 27.80
N ILE A 52 -32.25 16.57 27.11
CA ILE A 52 -32.30 16.34 25.66
C ILE A 52 -31.86 17.59 24.90
N HIS A 53 -32.36 18.77 25.29
CA HIS A 53 -31.96 20.03 24.66
C HIS A 53 -30.49 20.36 24.88
N GLN A 54 -29.93 20.06 26.05
CA GLN A 54 -28.51 20.25 26.32
C GLN A 54 -27.65 19.32 25.46
N ALA A 55 -28.02 18.04 25.36
CA ALA A 55 -27.34 17.08 24.49
C ALA A 55 -27.42 17.50 23.00
N ASN A 56 -28.60 17.95 22.55
CA ASN A 56 -28.78 18.45 21.19
C ASN A 56 -27.98 19.73 20.93
N ASN A 57 -27.89 20.64 21.89
CA ASN A 57 -27.09 21.86 21.77
C ASN A 57 -25.60 21.52 21.64
N ALA A 58 -25.08 20.64 22.51
CA ALA A 58 -23.69 20.17 22.43
C ALA A 58 -23.39 19.55 21.06
N ARG A 59 -24.32 18.75 20.53
CA ARG A 59 -24.22 18.18 19.18
C ARG A 59 -24.19 19.28 18.12
N ILE A 60 -25.09 20.27 18.18
CA ILE A 60 -25.10 21.40 17.23
C ILE A 60 -23.78 22.17 17.26
N LEU A 61 -23.21 22.41 18.44
CA LEU A 61 -21.91 23.06 18.58
C LEU A 61 -20.80 22.23 17.94
N SER A 62 -20.76 20.92 18.18
CA SER A 62 -19.79 20.02 17.53
C SER A 62 -19.93 19.99 16.01
N LEU A 63 -21.16 20.05 15.49
CA LEU A 63 -21.42 20.12 14.06
C LEU A 63 -20.95 21.46 13.47
N ARG A 64 -21.14 22.56 14.18
CA ARG A 64 -20.64 23.88 13.77
C ARG A 64 -19.11 23.92 13.71
N THR A 65 -18.42 23.41 14.73
CA THR A 65 -16.95 23.34 14.69
C THR A 65 -16.46 22.44 13.57
N SER A 66 -17.15 21.33 13.29
CA SER A 66 -16.83 20.44 12.17
C SER A 66 -17.05 21.13 10.81
N ALA A 67 -18.11 21.91 10.66
CA ALA A 67 -18.40 22.65 9.43
C ALA A 67 -17.35 23.75 9.20
N GLU A 68 -17.00 24.51 10.24
CA GLU A 68 -15.94 25.53 10.16
C GLU A 68 -14.58 24.92 9.79
N ARG A 69 -14.26 23.73 10.33
CA ARG A 69 -13.06 22.97 9.95
C ARG A 69 -13.08 22.52 8.49
N LEU A 70 -14.22 22.06 7.98
CA LEU A 70 -14.34 21.65 6.57
C LEU A 70 -14.23 22.86 5.65
N GLU A 71 -14.83 23.99 6.02
CA GLU A 71 -14.71 25.24 5.26
C GLU A 71 -13.28 25.76 5.21
N SER A 72 -12.52 25.68 6.31
CA SER A 72 -11.11 26.07 6.31
C SER A 72 -10.29 25.15 5.41
N GLN A 73 -10.53 23.84 5.45
CA GLN A 73 -9.89 22.87 4.56
C GLN A 73 -10.20 23.13 3.08
N VAL A 74 -11.45 23.44 2.74
CA VAL A 74 -11.82 23.78 1.35
C VAL A 74 -11.12 25.06 0.90
N LYS A 75 -11.05 26.09 1.75
CA LYS A 75 -10.33 27.33 1.45
C LYS A 75 -8.84 27.08 1.23
N GLU A 76 -8.20 26.29 2.08
CA GLU A 76 -6.79 25.90 1.95
C GLU A 76 -6.54 25.11 0.66
N ASN A 77 -7.39 24.14 0.34
CA ASN A 77 -7.28 23.36 -0.90
C ASN A 77 -7.50 24.22 -2.15
N LEU A 78 -8.41 25.20 -2.10
CA LEU A 78 -8.59 26.14 -3.21
C LEU A 78 -7.42 27.11 -3.36
N MET A 79 -6.84 27.57 -2.25
CA MET A 79 -5.63 28.39 -2.26
C MET A 79 -4.44 27.63 -2.84
N THR A 80 -4.19 26.41 -2.37
CA THR A 80 -3.12 25.56 -2.91
C THR A 80 -3.35 25.24 -4.39
N LEU A 81 -4.58 24.95 -4.82
CA LEU A 81 -4.87 24.73 -6.24
C LEU A 81 -4.68 26.00 -7.09
N ALA A 82 -5.03 27.16 -6.56
CA ALA A 82 -4.79 28.44 -7.23
C ALA A 82 -3.29 28.76 -7.34
N GLU A 83 -2.51 28.48 -6.29
CA GLU A 83 -1.06 28.59 -6.27
C GLU A 83 -0.41 27.63 -7.28
N LEU A 84 -0.79 26.35 -7.26
CA LEU A 84 -0.34 25.36 -8.24
C LEU A 84 -0.68 25.77 -9.67
N ARG A 85 -1.88 26.31 -9.90
CA ARG A 85 -2.24 26.87 -11.21
C ARG A 85 -1.32 28.02 -11.60
N HIS A 86 -1.03 28.94 -10.67
CA HIS A 86 -0.12 30.05 -10.91
C HIS A 86 1.30 29.55 -11.21
N GLU A 87 1.78 28.54 -10.49
CA GLU A 87 3.06 27.89 -10.73
C GLU A 87 3.12 27.22 -12.09
N LEU A 88 2.10 26.43 -12.47
CA LEU A 88 2.01 25.80 -13.79
C LEU A 88 1.97 26.80 -14.94
N LEU A 89 1.29 27.94 -14.77
CA LEU A 89 1.30 29.01 -15.76
C LEU A 89 2.65 29.74 -15.80
N LYS A 90 3.35 29.83 -14.67
CA LYS A 90 4.68 30.44 -14.57
C LYS A 90 5.77 29.52 -15.13
N THR A 91 5.62 28.20 -15.01
CA THR A 91 6.54 27.26 -15.66
C THR A 91 6.43 27.44 -17.16
N PRO A 92 7.49 27.91 -17.85
CA PRO A 92 7.43 28.05 -19.29
C PRO A 92 7.25 26.66 -19.87
N ALA A 93 6.13 26.44 -20.58
CA ALA A 93 5.98 25.26 -21.42
C ALA A 93 7.24 25.14 -22.28
N THR A 94 7.85 23.95 -22.36
CA THR A 94 9.05 23.69 -23.16
C THR A 94 8.69 23.87 -24.65
N LYS A 95 8.64 25.11 -25.09
CA LYS A 95 8.52 25.49 -26.49
C LYS A 95 9.88 25.27 -27.08
N PHE A 96 10.04 24.10 -27.66
CA PHE A 96 11.16 23.87 -28.53
C PHE A 96 10.99 24.79 -29.75
N LYS A 97 11.99 25.63 -30.00
CA LYS A 97 11.99 26.51 -31.18
C LYS A 97 11.86 25.66 -32.45
N THR A 98 10.82 25.92 -33.24
CA THR A 98 10.72 25.45 -34.63
C THR A 98 11.74 26.19 -35.48
N GLU A 99 12.11 25.60 -36.61
CA GLU A 99 13.29 25.89 -37.45
C GLU A 99 13.51 27.34 -37.91
N ASP A 100 12.53 28.22 -37.70
CA ASP A 100 12.47 29.51 -38.37
C ASP A 100 12.97 30.69 -37.49
N ASP A 101 13.29 30.44 -36.21
CA ASP A 101 13.77 31.44 -35.24
C ASP A 101 15.25 31.19 -34.87
N TYR A 102 16.16 31.35 -35.83
CA TYR A 102 17.61 31.39 -35.57
C TYR A 102 18.18 32.76 -35.95
N GLY A 103 18.24 33.64 -34.95
CA GLY A 103 19.35 34.56 -34.82
C GLY A 103 20.61 33.78 -34.42
N GLU A 104 21.71 34.15 -35.07
CA GLU A 104 23.08 33.71 -34.84
C GLU A 104 23.41 33.68 -33.33
N GLU A 105 23.98 32.57 -32.85
CA GLU A 105 24.49 32.35 -31.48
C GLU A 105 23.51 31.78 -30.42
N GLY A 106 23.59 30.47 -30.20
CA GLY A 106 23.41 29.90 -28.85
C GLY A 106 22.26 28.91 -28.58
N GLY A 107 21.47 28.49 -29.58
CA GLY A 107 20.44 27.46 -29.39
C GLY A 107 20.94 26.06 -29.77
N GLU A 108 20.98 25.11 -28.83
CA GLU A 108 21.25 23.70 -29.10
C GLU A 108 20.29 23.17 -30.17
N ARG A 109 20.83 22.98 -31.38
CA ARG A 109 20.10 22.53 -32.56
C ARG A 109 19.41 21.22 -32.22
N ARG A 110 18.08 21.17 -32.32
CA ARG A 110 17.36 19.90 -32.44
C ARG A 110 18.06 19.09 -33.52
N ARG A 111 18.76 18.03 -33.13
CA ARG A 111 19.36 17.10 -34.08
C ARG A 111 18.19 16.43 -34.80
N LYS A 112 17.93 16.83 -36.05
CA LYS A 112 16.97 16.15 -36.91
C LYS A 112 17.49 14.72 -37.06
N VAL A 113 16.82 13.75 -36.45
CA VAL A 113 17.18 12.34 -36.55
C VAL A 113 16.51 11.80 -37.82
N GLU A 114 17.29 11.18 -38.70
CA GLU A 114 16.74 10.56 -39.91
C GLU A 114 15.94 9.31 -39.54
N VAL A 115 14.83 9.07 -40.24
CA VAL A 115 13.92 7.93 -39.96
C VAL A 115 14.67 6.60 -40.06
N GLY A 116 15.61 6.47 -41.00
CA GLY A 116 16.42 5.26 -41.17
C GLY A 116 17.34 4.97 -39.98
N GLU A 117 17.94 6.00 -39.37
CA GLU A 117 18.77 5.86 -38.17
C GLU A 117 17.90 5.46 -36.97
N LEU A 118 16.73 6.06 -36.83
CA LEU A 118 15.77 5.75 -35.76
C LEU A 118 15.28 4.29 -35.85
N LEU A 119 14.96 3.81 -37.05
CA LEU A 119 14.50 2.43 -37.26
C LEU A 119 15.60 1.39 -36.99
N ARG A 120 16.84 1.68 -37.40
CA ARG A 120 17.99 0.82 -37.07
C ARG A 120 18.26 0.77 -35.56
N PHE A 121 18.19 1.92 -34.90
CA PHE A 121 18.35 2.00 -33.45
C PHE A 121 17.24 1.22 -32.73
N ALA A 122 15.98 1.43 -33.15
CA ALA A 122 14.82 0.70 -32.65
C ALA A 122 14.97 -0.83 -32.80
N GLN A 123 15.47 -1.29 -33.95
CA GLN A 123 15.73 -2.71 -34.20
C GLN A 123 16.80 -3.28 -33.24
N ASN A 124 17.83 -2.50 -32.92
CA ASN A 124 18.88 -2.92 -31.97
C ASN A 124 18.37 -3.00 -30.53
N ILE A 125 17.56 -2.02 -30.09
CA ILE A 125 17.04 -2.02 -28.71
C ILE A 125 15.87 -2.99 -28.52
N SER A 126 15.13 -3.34 -29.58
CA SER A 126 13.98 -4.25 -29.52
C SER A 126 14.29 -5.59 -28.87
N ARG A 127 15.54 -6.09 -28.97
CA ARG A 127 15.94 -7.35 -28.36
C ARG A 127 16.08 -7.27 -26.83
N PHE A 128 16.33 -6.07 -26.31
CA PHE A 128 16.58 -5.82 -24.90
C PHE A 128 15.40 -5.15 -24.19
N THR A 129 14.45 -4.61 -24.95
CA THR A 129 13.23 -3.99 -24.41
C THR A 129 12.08 -4.98 -24.23
N VAL A 130 12.26 -6.26 -24.62
CA VAL A 130 11.28 -7.32 -24.37
C VAL A 130 11.54 -7.88 -22.96
N PRO A 131 10.52 -7.95 -22.08
CA PRO A 131 10.69 -8.44 -20.72
C PRO A 131 11.15 -9.91 -20.72
N PRO A 132 11.98 -10.33 -19.74
CA PRO A 132 12.60 -11.66 -19.67
C PRO A 132 11.61 -12.83 -19.53
N THR A 133 10.32 -12.55 -19.36
CA THR A 133 9.24 -13.54 -19.36
C THR A 133 8.76 -13.90 -20.76
N TYR A 134 9.20 -13.20 -21.81
CA TYR A 134 8.84 -13.53 -23.18
C TYR A 134 9.64 -14.74 -23.67
N ARG A 135 8.94 -15.86 -23.88
CA ARG A 135 9.48 -17.03 -24.58
C ARG A 135 8.91 -17.02 -25.99
N GLU A 136 9.78 -16.86 -26.98
CA GLU A 136 9.39 -17.10 -28.37
C GLU A 136 8.86 -18.54 -28.51
N PRO A 137 7.64 -18.76 -29.04
CA PRO A 137 7.15 -20.10 -29.29
C PRO A 137 8.02 -20.80 -30.33
N LEU A 138 8.54 -21.98 -30.00
CA LEU A 138 9.26 -22.85 -30.93
C LEU A 138 8.38 -23.15 -32.16
N PRO A 139 8.91 -23.10 -33.39
CA PRO A 139 8.15 -23.44 -34.58
C PRO A 139 7.77 -24.92 -34.53
N LYS A 140 6.46 -25.21 -34.53
CA LYS A 140 5.95 -26.57 -34.64
C LYS A 140 6.29 -27.10 -36.04
N LEU A 141 7.14 -28.11 -36.13
CA LEU A 141 7.28 -28.90 -37.35
C LEU A 141 5.98 -29.67 -37.58
N ASP A 142 5.45 -29.57 -38.79
CA ASP A 142 4.27 -30.30 -39.24
C ASP A 142 4.53 -31.81 -39.32
N GLU A 143 3.72 -32.64 -38.65
CA GLU A 143 3.48 -34.03 -39.03
C GLU A 143 1.97 -34.33 -39.01
N PRO A 144 1.42 -35.10 -39.99
CA PRO A 144 -0.03 -35.20 -40.18
C PRO A 144 -0.67 -36.40 -39.49
N LEU A 145 -1.82 -36.11 -38.85
CA LEU A 145 -3.07 -36.90 -38.73
C LEU A 145 -3.01 -38.40 -38.37
N LEU A 146 -3.57 -38.75 -37.19
CA LEU A 146 -4.69 -39.71 -37.04
C LEU A 146 -5.36 -39.56 -35.65
N SER A 147 -6.67 -39.82 -35.58
CA SER A 147 -7.68 -39.46 -34.55
C SER A 147 -7.87 -40.53 -33.42
N PRO A 148 -8.97 -40.59 -32.63
CA PRO A 148 -9.31 -39.80 -31.41
C PRO A 148 -9.63 -40.62 -30.11
N ALA A 149 -9.40 -40.01 -28.91
CA ALA A 149 -9.94 -40.29 -27.53
C ALA A 149 -9.71 -41.70 -26.87
N PRO A 150 -9.79 -41.92 -25.52
CA PRO A 150 -10.27 -41.07 -24.40
C PRO A 150 -9.32 -40.94 -23.16
N ALA A 151 -9.70 -40.11 -22.18
CA ALA A 151 -9.01 -39.85 -20.90
C ALA A 151 -8.78 -41.08 -20.00
N PRO A 152 -7.77 -41.07 -19.10
CA PRO A 152 -8.09 -40.85 -17.67
C PRO A 152 -7.02 -40.11 -16.81
N THR A 153 -7.53 -39.33 -15.85
CA THR A 153 -7.15 -39.20 -14.40
C THR A 153 -5.71 -38.90 -13.93
N SER A 154 -5.61 -37.83 -13.12
CA SER A 154 -4.68 -37.53 -11.99
C SER A 154 -3.16 -37.62 -12.21
N VAL A 155 -2.40 -36.54 -11.93
CA VAL A 155 -1.63 -36.31 -10.67
C VAL A 155 -1.24 -34.81 -10.59
N ASP A 156 -1.21 -34.31 -9.36
CA ASP A 156 -0.85 -32.96 -8.88
C ASP A 156 0.67 -32.62 -9.03
N PRO A 157 1.11 -31.40 -8.62
CA PRO A 157 2.19 -30.62 -9.24
C PRO A 157 3.51 -30.69 -8.47
N SER A 158 4.63 -30.41 -9.14
CA SER A 158 5.85 -29.96 -8.46
C SER A 158 6.76 -29.19 -9.42
N ASP A 159 7.49 -28.24 -8.85
CA ASP A 159 8.67 -27.55 -9.39
C ASP A 159 8.43 -26.27 -10.20
N ALA A 160 7.89 -25.28 -9.51
CA ALA A 160 8.22 -23.88 -9.77
C ALA A 160 9.11 -23.35 -8.63
N HIS A 161 10.42 -23.46 -8.81
CA HIS A 161 11.41 -22.72 -8.02
C HIS A 161 11.26 -21.21 -8.28
N PHE A 162 10.80 -20.45 -7.29
CA PHE A 162 10.78 -18.98 -7.36
C PHE A 162 11.71 -18.40 -6.28
N SER A 163 12.89 -17.96 -6.73
CA SER A 163 13.87 -17.24 -5.95
C SER A 163 13.42 -15.79 -5.75
N GLY A 164 13.43 -15.33 -4.51
CA GLY A 164 12.93 -14.02 -4.10
C GLY A 164 13.77 -12.83 -4.54
N ILE A 165 13.19 -11.63 -4.41
CA ILE A 165 13.87 -10.36 -4.14
C ILE A 165 12.88 -9.44 -3.39
N ARG A 166 13.41 -8.84 -2.32
CA ARG A 166 12.83 -7.80 -1.45
C ARG A 166 12.60 -6.48 -2.21
N SER A 167 11.58 -5.70 -1.84
CA SER A 167 11.72 -4.24 -1.63
C SER A 167 10.49 -3.57 -0.98
N THR A 168 10.78 -2.96 0.17
CA THR A 168 10.37 -1.64 0.69
C THR A 168 8.92 -1.14 0.57
N ALA A 169 8.33 -0.94 1.75
CA ALA A 169 7.08 -0.25 2.02
C ALA A 169 7.10 1.25 1.69
N ALA A 170 5.97 1.79 1.20
CA ALA A 170 5.58 3.18 1.38
C ALA A 170 4.04 3.34 1.31
N THR A 171 3.52 3.94 2.37
CA THR A 171 2.13 4.27 2.71
C THR A 171 1.59 5.43 1.86
N VAL A 172 0.40 5.30 1.26
CA VAL A 172 -0.61 6.40 1.21
C VAL A 172 -2.01 5.91 0.84
N ALA A 173 -2.98 6.52 1.52
CA ALA A 173 -4.40 6.17 1.63
C ALA A 173 -5.25 6.50 0.39
N SER A 174 -6.36 5.76 0.23
CA SER A 174 -7.51 6.13 -0.61
C SER A 174 -8.31 7.30 -0.02
N PRO A 175 -9.18 7.93 -0.81
CA PRO A 175 -10.61 7.62 -0.62
C PRO A 175 -11.39 7.39 -1.91
N ALA A 176 -12.61 6.90 -1.72
CA ALA A 176 -13.47 6.19 -2.67
C ALA A 176 -14.69 7.03 -3.15
N ILE A 177 -15.16 6.70 -4.36
CA ILE A 177 -16.57 6.58 -4.84
C ILE A 177 -17.45 7.85 -4.99
N ILE A 178 -18.08 7.99 -6.19
CA ILE A 178 -19.51 8.33 -6.51
C ILE A 178 -19.74 8.00 -8.03
N PRO A 179 -20.97 7.62 -8.49
CA PRO A 179 -21.25 6.65 -9.58
C PRO A 179 -21.47 7.28 -10.98
N PRO A 180 -21.59 6.49 -12.08
CA PRO A 180 -21.83 7.04 -13.41
C PRO A 180 -23.32 7.31 -13.63
N LEU A 181 -23.63 8.54 -14.04
CA LEU A 181 -24.94 8.93 -14.58
C LEU A 181 -24.77 9.13 -16.09
N GLU A 182 -25.56 8.39 -16.86
CA GLU A 182 -25.73 8.51 -18.30
C GLU A 182 -26.17 9.93 -18.69
N ALA A 183 -25.50 10.52 -19.68
CA ALA A 183 -26.03 11.66 -20.43
C ALA A 183 -25.41 11.68 -21.83
N ASP A 184 -26.22 11.25 -22.80
CA ASP A 184 -26.06 11.53 -24.22
C ASP A 184 -25.87 13.03 -24.45
N PHE A 185 -24.81 13.41 -25.15
CA PHE A 185 -24.74 14.69 -25.86
C PHE A 185 -24.16 14.46 -27.25
N GLU A 186 -25.07 14.42 -28.23
CA GLU A 186 -24.79 14.82 -29.60
C GLU A 186 -24.36 16.29 -29.59
N THR A 187 -23.14 16.58 -30.07
CA THR A 187 -22.81 17.90 -30.61
C THR A 187 -22.23 17.74 -32.00
N LYS A 188 -22.95 18.34 -32.94
CA LYS A 188 -22.61 18.48 -34.36
C LYS A 188 -22.23 19.93 -34.56
N ASP A 189 -20.96 20.19 -34.86
CA ASP A 189 -20.44 21.23 -35.76
C ASP A 189 -18.91 21.13 -35.74
N LYS A 190 -18.32 20.62 -36.83
CA LYS A 190 -17.74 21.39 -37.93
C LYS A 190 -16.62 22.34 -37.46
N ASP A 191 -15.41 21.78 -37.43
CA ASP A 191 -14.25 22.45 -37.99
C ASP A 191 -13.39 21.44 -38.75
N LYS A 192 -13.12 21.79 -40.00
CA LYS A 192 -12.22 21.07 -40.91
C LYS A 192 -10.81 21.57 -40.62
N GLU A 193 -10.01 20.76 -39.95
CA GLU A 193 -8.56 20.79 -40.15
C GLU A 193 -8.07 19.38 -40.46
N GLN A 194 -7.29 19.32 -41.54
CA GLN A 194 -6.75 18.14 -42.16
C GLN A 194 -5.76 17.48 -41.20
N HIS A 195 -6.17 16.40 -40.55
CA HIS A 195 -5.23 15.36 -40.13
C HIS A 195 -5.25 14.27 -41.18
N GLU A 196 -4.13 14.20 -41.91
CA GLU A 196 -3.81 13.16 -42.87
C GLU A 196 -4.09 11.77 -42.29
N ASP A 197 -4.70 10.92 -43.12
CA ASP A 197 -4.97 9.53 -42.87
C ASP A 197 -3.70 8.78 -42.47
N ALA A 198 -3.40 8.72 -41.17
CA ALA A 198 -2.55 7.69 -40.62
C ALA A 198 -3.31 6.38 -40.74
N LYS A 199 -3.20 5.73 -41.90
CA LYS A 199 -3.58 4.33 -42.11
C LYS A 199 -2.98 3.52 -40.96
N PHE A 200 -3.82 3.12 -40.02
CA PHE A 200 -3.51 2.01 -39.12
C PHE A 200 -3.18 0.83 -40.04
N THR A 201 -1.91 0.45 -40.07
CA THR A 201 -1.49 -0.77 -40.75
C THR A 201 -2.20 -1.92 -40.08
N ASP A 202 -3.04 -2.65 -40.82
CA ASP A 202 -3.67 -3.86 -40.33
C ASP A 202 -2.59 -4.77 -39.72
N PRO A 203 -2.80 -5.26 -38.49
CA PRO A 203 -1.82 -6.11 -37.84
C PRO A 203 -1.56 -7.33 -38.71
N THR A 204 -0.29 -7.63 -38.96
CA THR A 204 0.10 -8.86 -39.65
C THR A 204 -0.56 -10.06 -38.97
N PRO A 205 -0.88 -11.15 -39.70
CA PRO A 205 -1.60 -12.30 -39.13
C PRO A 205 -0.88 -12.89 -37.90
N GLN A 206 0.44 -12.80 -37.85
CA GLN A 206 1.23 -13.20 -36.68
C GLN A 206 1.05 -12.26 -35.48
N GLN A 207 0.92 -10.95 -35.71
CA GLN A 207 0.68 -9.97 -34.63
C GLN A 207 -0.73 -10.11 -34.04
N SER A 208 -1.73 -10.40 -34.88
CA SER A 208 -3.10 -10.61 -34.39
C SER A 208 -3.22 -11.91 -33.59
N GLU A 209 -2.52 -12.97 -34.00
CA GLU A 209 -2.41 -14.21 -33.21
C GLU A 209 -1.67 -14.00 -31.89
N TRP A 210 -0.58 -13.22 -31.88
CA TRP A 210 0.13 -12.87 -30.65
C TRP A 210 -0.76 -12.04 -29.69
N LEU A 211 -1.46 -11.02 -30.21
CA LEU A 211 -2.40 -10.23 -29.41
C LEU A 211 -3.53 -11.10 -28.85
N ARG A 212 -4.02 -12.06 -29.64
CA ARG A 212 -5.06 -12.99 -29.21
C ARG A 212 -4.55 -13.95 -28.15
N GLN A 213 -3.35 -14.50 -28.29
CA GLN A 213 -2.72 -15.35 -27.25
C GLN A 213 -2.44 -14.56 -25.96
N LEU A 214 -2.05 -13.28 -26.08
CA LEU A 214 -1.86 -12.40 -24.92
C LEU A 214 -3.20 -12.13 -24.20
N GLN A 215 -4.27 -11.89 -24.95
CA GLN A 215 -5.62 -11.76 -24.39
C GLN A 215 -6.12 -13.07 -23.75
N GLU A 216 -5.88 -14.21 -24.39
CA GLU A 216 -6.24 -15.54 -23.89
C GLU A 216 -5.45 -15.92 -22.62
N SER A 217 -4.21 -15.45 -22.48
CA SER A 217 -3.38 -15.67 -21.28
C SER A 217 -3.85 -14.86 -20.05
N GLY A 218 -4.86 -13.99 -20.19
CA GLY A 218 -5.39 -13.15 -19.11
C GLY A 218 -4.40 -12.12 -18.56
N ASN A 219 -3.22 -11.99 -19.18
CA ASN A 219 -2.15 -11.08 -18.80
C ASN A 219 -2.25 -9.79 -19.60
N GLN A 220 -3.38 -9.10 -19.47
CA GLN A 220 -3.50 -7.73 -19.95
C GLN A 220 -2.52 -6.86 -19.15
N TRP A 221 -1.63 -6.17 -19.84
CA TRP A 221 -0.75 -5.19 -19.21
C TRP A 221 -1.62 -4.08 -18.63
N VAL A 222 -1.62 -3.96 -17.31
CA VAL A 222 -2.23 -2.85 -16.59
C VAL A 222 -1.09 -2.13 -15.89
N PRO A 223 -0.94 -0.81 -16.07
CA PRO A 223 0.18 -0.05 -15.50
C PRO A 223 0.22 -0.09 -13.96
N TRP A 224 -0.89 -0.49 -13.32
CA TRP A 224 -1.00 -0.70 -11.88
C TRP A 224 -1.86 -1.94 -11.58
N PRO A 225 -1.61 -2.69 -10.50
CA PRO A 225 -2.45 -3.81 -10.13
C PRO A 225 -3.92 -3.38 -9.92
N ASN A 226 -4.86 -4.07 -10.57
CA ASN A 226 -6.28 -3.86 -10.32
C ASN A 226 -6.65 -4.21 -8.87
N ASN A 227 -7.60 -3.49 -8.29
CA ASN A 227 -8.06 -3.70 -6.90
C ASN A 227 -8.48 -5.17 -6.66
N ASP A 228 -9.09 -5.82 -7.65
CA ASP A 228 -9.47 -7.24 -7.54
C ASP A 228 -8.26 -8.18 -7.41
N ARG A 229 -7.15 -7.89 -8.10
CA ARG A 229 -5.89 -8.64 -7.93
C ARG A 229 -5.24 -8.36 -6.58
N VAL A 230 -5.35 -7.14 -6.07
CA VAL A 230 -4.87 -6.77 -4.73
C VAL A 230 -5.70 -7.48 -3.64
N ARG A 231 -7.01 -7.59 -3.84
CA ARG A 231 -7.96 -8.30 -2.96
C ARG A 231 -7.80 -9.82 -2.99
N ALA A 232 -7.43 -10.38 -4.14
CA ALA A 232 -7.15 -11.82 -4.26
C ALA A 232 -5.72 -12.19 -3.84
N GLY A 233 -4.84 -11.21 -3.68
CA GLY A 233 -3.43 -11.43 -3.38
C GLY A 233 -3.10 -11.47 -1.89
N ASN A 234 -1.85 -11.79 -1.59
CA ASN A 234 -1.30 -11.90 -0.24
C ASN A 234 -1.47 -10.62 0.60
N LEU A 235 -1.57 -9.44 -0.04
CA LEU A 235 -1.77 -8.18 0.67
C LEU A 235 -3.12 -8.14 1.40
N MET A 236 -4.19 -8.67 0.79
CA MET A 236 -5.50 -8.76 1.44
C MET A 236 -5.47 -9.74 2.61
N GLN A 237 -4.72 -10.84 2.47
CA GLN A 237 -4.53 -11.80 3.57
C GLN A 237 -3.82 -11.15 4.77
N VAL A 238 -2.81 -10.31 4.52
CA VAL A 238 -2.14 -9.53 5.58
C VAL A 238 -3.09 -8.51 6.21
N GLN A 239 -3.88 -7.80 5.41
CA GLN A 239 -4.90 -6.87 5.93
C GLN A 239 -5.94 -7.59 6.80
N HIS A 240 -6.38 -8.77 6.37
CA HIS A 240 -7.33 -9.59 7.11
C HIS A 240 -6.79 -10.10 8.46
N LEU A 241 -5.48 -10.36 8.54
CA LEU A 241 -4.82 -10.70 9.80
C LEU A 241 -4.74 -9.48 10.73
N ILE A 242 -4.41 -8.31 10.20
CA ILE A 242 -4.39 -7.04 10.94
C ILE A 242 -5.78 -6.70 11.49
N ASP A 243 -6.83 -6.84 10.67
CA ASP A 243 -8.22 -6.57 11.06
C ASP A 243 -8.71 -7.50 12.17
N ARG A 244 -8.14 -8.71 12.26
CA ARG A 244 -8.39 -9.68 13.34
C ARG A 244 -7.51 -9.47 14.58
N GLY A 245 -6.64 -8.46 14.57
CA GLY A 245 -5.68 -8.21 15.64
C GLY A 245 -4.60 -9.29 15.77
N GLN A 246 -4.36 -10.06 14.70
CA GLN A 246 -3.31 -11.07 14.66
C GLN A 246 -2.07 -10.50 13.98
N ASP A 247 -0.93 -10.57 14.66
CA ASP A 247 0.33 -10.08 14.09
C ASP A 247 0.73 -10.88 12.84
N PRO A 248 0.98 -10.22 11.70
CA PRO A 248 1.25 -10.89 10.42
C PRO A 248 2.57 -11.68 10.42
N LYS A 249 3.47 -11.38 11.36
CA LYS A 249 4.72 -12.12 11.58
C LYS A 249 4.53 -13.36 12.46
N VAL A 250 3.46 -13.39 13.25
CA VAL A 250 3.14 -14.46 14.20
C VAL A 250 2.16 -15.45 13.58
N ALA A 251 1.40 -15.08 12.55
CA ALA A 251 0.43 -15.94 11.87
C ALA A 251 1.04 -17.00 10.91
N LEU A 252 2.37 -17.13 10.82
CA LEU A 252 3.00 -18.33 10.25
C LEU A 252 2.59 -19.52 11.12
N GLY A 253 1.93 -20.52 10.50
CA GLY A 253 1.40 -21.69 11.23
C GLY A 253 2.50 -22.41 12.01
N PRO A 254 2.15 -23.18 13.07
CA PRO A 254 3.12 -23.91 13.88
C PRO A 254 4.07 -24.77 13.02
N GLU A 255 3.56 -25.38 11.95
CA GLU A 255 4.35 -26.18 11.01
C GLU A 255 5.40 -25.38 10.21
N GLN A 256 5.16 -24.09 9.93
CA GLN A 256 6.13 -23.26 9.21
C GLN A 256 7.24 -22.77 10.13
N ARG A 257 6.91 -22.51 11.40
CA ARG A 257 7.90 -22.19 12.44
C ARG A 257 8.80 -23.38 12.76
N GLU A 258 8.22 -24.57 12.88
CA GLU A 258 8.99 -25.81 13.09
C GLU A 258 9.96 -26.04 11.92
N ARG A 259 9.56 -25.79 10.68
CA ARG A 259 10.44 -25.90 9.51
C ARG A 259 11.57 -24.87 9.52
N GLU A 260 11.28 -23.62 9.87
CA GLU A 260 12.32 -22.57 9.97
C GLU A 260 13.29 -22.82 11.14
N GLU A 261 12.80 -23.35 12.27
CA GLU A 261 13.63 -23.75 13.41
C GLU A 261 14.47 -25.00 13.11
N GLU A 262 13.92 -25.97 12.36
CA GLU A 262 14.67 -27.13 11.88
C GLU A 262 15.75 -26.74 10.87
N GLU A 263 15.46 -25.82 9.95
CA GLU A 263 16.47 -25.30 9.02
C GLU A 263 17.57 -24.52 9.75
N ARG A 264 17.22 -23.68 10.73
CA ARG A 264 18.21 -22.98 11.57
C ARG A 264 19.09 -23.94 12.37
N LYS A 265 18.49 -24.97 12.96
CA LYS A 265 19.24 -26.02 13.69
C LYS A 265 20.15 -26.82 12.76
N ARG A 266 19.73 -27.06 11.51
CA ARG A 266 20.58 -27.73 10.50
C ARG A 266 21.78 -26.86 10.11
N THR A 267 21.58 -25.57 9.89
CA THR A 267 22.67 -24.66 9.55
C THR A 267 23.66 -24.51 10.70
N GLU A 268 23.17 -24.42 11.94
CA GLU A 268 24.01 -24.30 13.13
C GLU A 268 24.82 -25.58 13.38
N ALA A 269 24.20 -26.76 13.23
CA ALA A 269 24.90 -28.04 13.34
C ALA A 269 25.95 -28.24 12.25
N GLU A 270 25.70 -27.78 11.02
CA GLU A 270 26.68 -27.83 9.93
C GLU A 270 27.86 -26.87 10.18
N GLU A 271 27.61 -25.69 10.77
CA GLU A 271 28.67 -24.77 11.19
C GLU A 271 29.50 -25.31 12.35
N GLU A 272 28.87 -25.91 13.37
CA GLU A 272 29.58 -26.57 14.48
C GLU A 272 30.42 -27.75 14.00
N GLU A 273 29.92 -28.55 13.05
CA GLU A 273 30.68 -29.64 12.45
C GLU A 273 31.88 -29.12 11.62
N ARG A 274 31.70 -27.99 10.93
CA ARG A 274 32.82 -27.34 10.23
C ARG A 274 33.88 -26.83 11.19
N VAL A 275 33.48 -26.17 12.28
CA VAL A 275 34.40 -25.64 13.30
C VAL A 275 35.15 -26.77 14.00
N THR A 276 34.48 -27.86 14.36
CA THR A 276 35.12 -29.03 15.00
C THR A 276 36.12 -29.74 14.08
N ARG A 277 35.78 -29.91 12.79
CA ARG A 277 36.71 -30.46 11.80
C ARG A 277 37.94 -29.57 11.60
N GLU A 278 37.76 -28.25 11.53
CA GLU A 278 38.86 -27.29 11.43
C GLU A 278 39.75 -27.33 12.69
N GLN A 279 39.17 -27.48 13.89
CA GLN A 279 39.92 -27.62 15.14
C GLN A 279 40.72 -28.94 15.21
N GLU A 280 40.13 -30.07 14.81
CA GLU A 280 40.85 -31.35 14.75
C GLU A 280 42.01 -31.33 13.75
N GLU A 281 41.83 -30.66 12.61
CA GLU A 281 42.88 -30.54 11.60
C GLU A 281 44.05 -29.68 12.12
N LEU A 282 43.75 -28.58 12.80
CA LEU A 282 44.74 -27.73 13.48
C LEU A 282 45.50 -28.50 14.57
N GLU A 283 44.80 -29.35 15.34
CA GLU A 283 45.42 -30.15 16.39
C GLU A 283 46.34 -31.23 15.79
N ARG A 284 45.92 -31.90 14.71
CA ARG A 284 46.75 -32.85 13.97
C ARG A 284 47.97 -32.17 13.35
N GLU A 285 47.83 -30.95 12.82
CA GLU A 285 48.96 -30.18 12.30
C GLU A 285 49.94 -29.81 13.43
N ARG A 286 49.42 -29.37 14.57
CA ARG A 286 50.23 -29.05 15.76
C ARG A 286 50.96 -30.28 16.29
N GLU A 287 50.32 -31.44 16.32
CA GLU A 287 50.92 -32.71 16.74
C GLU A 287 51.97 -33.20 15.74
N GLN A 288 51.74 -33.06 14.43
CA GLN A 288 52.75 -33.35 13.39
C GLN A 288 53.96 -32.42 13.50
N ARG A 289 53.76 -31.14 13.82
CA ARG A 289 54.86 -30.18 14.09
C ARG A 289 55.67 -30.54 15.32
N LEU A 290 55.02 -31.03 16.38
CA LEU A 290 55.70 -31.53 17.58
C LEU A 290 56.45 -32.85 17.33
N ARG A 291 55.90 -33.75 16.50
CA ARG A 291 56.52 -35.05 16.17
C ARG A 291 57.63 -34.94 15.11
N GLY A 292 57.60 -33.92 14.24
CA GLY A 292 58.64 -33.62 13.25
C GLY A 292 59.87 -32.91 13.80
N ALA A 293 59.85 -32.45 15.06
CA ALA A 293 60.95 -31.73 15.68
C ALA A 293 61.99 -32.68 16.32
N ALA A 294 62.67 -33.48 15.49
CA ALA A 294 64.00 -33.99 15.81
C ALA A 294 65.05 -33.01 15.25
N PRO A 295 66.14 -32.69 15.97
CA PRO A 295 66.93 -31.50 15.69
C PRO A 295 67.90 -31.75 14.54
N ALA A 296 67.51 -31.37 13.32
CA ALA A 296 68.42 -31.26 12.18
C ALA A 296 68.66 -29.78 11.92
N GLY A 297 69.93 -29.39 12.06
CA GLY A 297 70.37 -28.01 12.07
C GLY A 297 70.20 -27.29 10.74
N GLY A 298 70.00 -25.98 10.87
CA GLY A 298 70.59 -24.98 10.00
C GLY A 298 70.04 -24.90 8.58
N GLN A 299 69.15 -23.96 8.35
CA GLN A 299 69.44 -22.78 7.53
C GLN A 299 68.22 -21.85 7.50
N ARG A 300 68.41 -20.61 7.96
CA ARG A 300 67.51 -19.50 7.68
C ARG A 300 67.81 -18.97 6.28
N PRO A 301 66.78 -18.73 5.45
CA PRO A 301 66.80 -17.58 4.55
C PRO A 301 65.73 -16.57 4.97
N VAL A 302 66.25 -15.38 5.29
CA VAL A 302 65.76 -14.04 4.93
C VAL A 302 64.24 -13.83 4.87
N VAL A 303 63.75 -13.15 5.91
CA VAL A 303 62.46 -12.48 6.02
C VAL A 303 62.40 -11.33 5.00
N GLN A 304 61.47 -11.40 4.04
CA GLN A 304 60.95 -10.22 3.36
C GLN A 304 59.61 -9.84 4.00
N HIS A 305 59.60 -8.67 4.64
CA HIS A 305 58.41 -7.97 5.11
C HIS A 305 57.61 -7.45 3.93
N GLN A 306 56.30 -7.76 3.88
CA GLN A 306 55.20 -6.83 3.56
C GLN A 306 53.89 -7.37 4.17
N PRO A 307 52.91 -6.50 4.49
CA PRO A 307 52.31 -6.42 5.83
C PRO A 307 51.06 -7.29 6.07
N ALA A 308 50.88 -7.66 7.34
CA ALA A 308 49.68 -8.26 7.89
C ALA A 308 48.47 -7.29 7.85
N VAL A 309 47.36 -7.80 7.31
CA VAL A 309 46.00 -7.80 7.86
C VAL A 309 45.71 -6.76 8.96
N PHE A 310 44.82 -5.81 8.68
CA PHE A 310 43.93 -5.22 9.68
C PHE A 310 42.51 -5.72 9.39
N GLY A 311 42.25 -6.96 9.79
CA GLY A 311 40.95 -7.40 10.26
C GLY A 311 40.84 -6.88 11.68
N GLY A 312 40.04 -5.83 11.86
CA GLY A 312 39.90 -5.11 13.12
C GLY A 312 38.58 -4.35 13.10
N LEU A 313 37.49 -5.10 13.19
CA LEU A 313 36.17 -4.55 13.51
C LEU A 313 35.48 -5.51 14.48
N ASP A 314 36.09 -5.67 15.64
CA ASP A 314 35.47 -6.29 16.81
C ASP A 314 35.70 -5.35 18.01
N ILE A 315 34.96 -4.24 17.99
CA ILE A 315 34.90 -3.25 19.06
C ILE A 315 33.43 -2.91 19.24
N TYR A 316 32.71 -3.72 20.01
CA TYR A 316 31.73 -3.24 21.00
C TYR A 316 31.42 -4.39 21.96
N ASP A 317 32.20 -4.41 23.04
CA ASP A 317 32.01 -5.18 24.26
C ASP A 317 30.85 -4.53 25.06
N PRO A 318 29.74 -5.24 25.36
CA PRO A 318 28.55 -4.64 25.98
C PRO A 318 28.47 -4.88 27.49
N ASP A 319 29.56 -4.71 28.25
CA ASP A 319 29.56 -4.77 29.71
C ASP A 319 30.23 -3.52 30.32
N ASP A 320 29.46 -2.44 30.46
CA ASP A 320 29.76 -1.30 31.35
C ASP A 320 28.43 -0.82 31.97
N ASP A 321 28.14 -1.31 33.20
CA ASP A 321 27.18 -0.79 34.18
C ASP A 321 27.96 -0.31 35.43
#